data_AF-A0A7C5NZN9-F1
#
_entry.id   AF-A0A7C5NZN9-F1
#
_cell.length_a   1.000
_cell.length_b   1.000
_cell.length_c   1.000
_cell.angle_alpha   90.00
_cell.angle_beta   90.00
_cell.angle_gamma   90.00
#
_symmetry.space_group_name_H-M   'P 1'
#
loop_
_entity.id
_entity.type
_entity.pdbx_description
1 polymer ?
#
loop_
_entity_poly.entity_id
_entity_poly.type
_entity_poly.pdbx_seq_one_letter_code
_entity_poly.pdbx_strand_id
1 'polypeptide(L)'
;MSLANPLIIGGILIAAGVILAIVAYLVLSGKPAEPTSGVPEEEEAVDQEAADMDDLPPTPSAAASAEPEGSEEDPALAEAPAEGEVQPAPPEAASPPEAVSPGPKPRIRVATLLRDEVSGELIIEADGVEYTSPEALRASSHWTRVEYAATDLQKWLEKKQPPPSRPDLPVEAEAVEAKPESMVEQINAILQEQIAASERSDLAVRLIERPDGAVRVLIGVNSYELSEVPDAEVHELIRRSVSMWESKQT
;
A
#
# COMPACT_ATOMS: atom_id res chain seq x y z
N MET A 1 40.74 8.19 -25.90
CA MET A 1 39.51 8.98 -25.66
C MET A 1 38.94 8.51 -24.32
N SER A 2 39.14 9.29 -23.24
CA SER A 2 38.75 8.89 -21.88
C SER A 2 37.25 9.12 -21.65
N LEU A 3 36.47 8.04 -21.69
CA LEU A 3 35.04 8.00 -21.35
C LEU A 3 34.83 7.78 -19.84
N ALA A 4 35.48 8.56 -18.98
CA ALA A 4 35.44 8.36 -17.53
C ALA A 4 34.92 9.57 -16.77
N ASN A 5 33.77 10.12 -17.20
CA ASN A 5 32.99 11.00 -16.33
C ASN A 5 31.89 10.16 -15.66
N PRO A 6 32.01 9.83 -14.37
CA PRO A 6 31.01 9.03 -13.66
C PRO A 6 29.62 9.68 -13.70
N LEU A 7 29.55 10.99 -13.88
CA LEU A 7 28.31 11.74 -14.06
C LEU A 7 27.58 11.41 -15.38
N ILE A 8 28.32 11.12 -16.46
CA ILE A 8 27.74 10.74 -17.76
C ILE A 8 27.21 9.30 -17.68
N ILE A 9 27.95 8.41 -17.01
CA ILE A 9 27.51 7.03 -16.79
C ILE A 9 26.22 6.99 -15.97
N GLY A 10 26.14 7.81 -14.91
CA GLY A 10 24.90 7.97 -14.12
C GLY A 10 23.73 8.48 -14.95
N GLY A 11 23.94 9.48 -15.82
CA GLY A 11 22.90 10.00 -16.70
C GLY A 11 22.36 8.96 -17.69
N ILE A 12 23.24 8.12 -18.26
CA ILE A 12 22.84 7.04 -19.18
C ILE A 12 22.02 5.97 -18.46
N LEU A 13 22.37 5.60 -17.22
CA LEU A 13 21.62 4.60 -16.45
C LEU A 13 20.22 5.09 -16.07
N ILE A 14 20.08 6.37 -15.70
CA ILE A 14 18.76 6.96 -15.41
C ILE A 14 17.90 6.98 -16.69
N ALA A 15 18.46 7.41 -17.82
CA ALA A 15 17.74 7.42 -19.09
C ALA A 15 17.31 6.01 -19.53
N ALA A 16 18.18 5.01 -19.37
CA ALA A 16 17.86 3.61 -19.64
C ALA A 16 16.72 3.09 -18.75
N GLY A 17 16.76 3.40 -17.45
CA GLY A 17 15.70 3.03 -16.50
C GLY A 17 14.34 3.63 -16.85
N VAL A 18 14.30 4.92 -17.24
CA VAL A 18 13.05 5.58 -17.65
C VAL A 18 12.47 4.96 -18.93
N ILE A 19 13.31 4.62 -19.92
CA ILE A 19 12.86 3.95 -21.15
C ILE A 19 12.26 2.58 -20.82
N LEU A 20 12.90 1.81 -19.94
CA LEU A 20 12.43 0.48 -19.52
C LEU A 20 11.07 0.57 -18.78
N ALA A 21 10.92 1.58 -17.92
CA ALA A 21 9.66 1.84 -17.23
C ALA A 21 8.52 2.24 -18.19
N ILE A 22 8.80 3.03 -19.23
CA ILE A 22 7.82 3.40 -20.26
C ILE A 22 7.39 2.17 -21.08
N VAL A 23 8.33 1.30 -21.46
CA VAL A 23 8.00 0.06 -22.18
C VAL A 23 7.16 -0.87 -21.31
N ALA A 24 7.52 -1.06 -20.04
CA ALA A 24 6.73 -1.85 -19.10
C ALA A 24 5.33 -1.27 -18.91
N TYR A 25 5.21 0.07 -18.80
CA TYR A 25 3.93 0.76 -18.71
C TYR A 25 3.08 0.58 -19.97
N LEU A 26 3.67 0.61 -21.17
CA LEU A 26 2.94 0.37 -22.43
C LEU A 26 2.50 -1.09 -22.59
N VAL A 27 3.27 -2.06 -22.08
CA VAL A 27 2.86 -3.48 -22.07
C VAL A 27 1.72 -3.71 -21.08
N LEU A 28 1.77 -3.11 -19.89
CA LEU A 28 0.69 -3.21 -18.90
C LEU A 28 -0.56 -2.42 -19.29
N SER A 29 -0.38 -1.25 -19.92
CA SER A 29 -1.49 -0.39 -20.37
C SER A 29 -1.99 -0.76 -21.76
N GLY A 30 -1.34 -1.71 -22.43
CA GLY A 30 -1.73 -2.29 -23.70
C GLY A 30 -3.03 -3.07 -23.55
N LYS A 31 -4.14 -2.34 -23.50
CA LYS A 31 -5.47 -2.85 -23.81
C LYS A 31 -5.35 -3.63 -25.12
N PRO A 32 -5.70 -4.93 -25.16
CA PRO A 32 -5.49 -5.75 -26.34
C PRO A 32 -6.20 -5.07 -27.51
N ALA A 33 -5.42 -4.55 -28.45
CA ALA A 33 -5.93 -4.20 -29.76
C ALA A 33 -6.47 -5.50 -30.34
N GLU A 34 -7.79 -5.58 -30.47
CA GLU A 34 -8.43 -6.71 -31.12
C GLU A 34 -7.70 -6.97 -32.44
N PRO A 35 -7.18 -8.19 -32.66
CA PRO A 35 -6.59 -8.53 -33.93
C PRO A 35 -7.73 -8.51 -34.94
N THR A 36 -7.81 -7.43 -35.72
CA THR A 36 -8.48 -7.46 -37.02
C THR A 36 -7.76 -8.52 -37.84
N SER A 37 -8.31 -9.75 -37.82
CA SER A 37 -7.96 -10.82 -38.74
C SER A 37 -8.19 -10.33 -40.17
N GLY A 38 -7.13 -9.76 -40.75
CA GLY A 38 -6.98 -9.70 -42.20
C GLY A 38 -6.67 -11.10 -42.68
N VAL A 39 -7.72 -11.84 -43.04
CA VAL A 39 -7.63 -13.03 -43.87
C VAL A 39 -7.14 -12.58 -45.25
N PRO A 40 -6.06 -13.16 -45.80
CA PRO A 40 -5.71 -12.94 -47.20
C PRO A 40 -6.77 -13.63 -48.08
N GLU A 41 -7.39 -12.84 -48.96
CA GLU A 41 -8.20 -13.31 -50.09
C GLU A 41 -7.38 -14.29 -50.94
N GLU A 42 -7.67 -15.59 -50.82
CA GLU A 42 -7.50 -16.53 -51.91
C GLU A 42 -8.88 -16.77 -52.53
N GLU A 43 -8.96 -16.48 -53.83
CA GLU A 43 -10.08 -16.77 -54.71
C GLU A 43 -10.39 -18.27 -54.70
N GLU A 44 -11.55 -18.66 -54.15
CA GLU A 44 -12.28 -19.81 -54.69
C GLU A 44 -13.76 -19.46 -54.79
N ALA A 45 -14.20 -19.38 -56.05
CA ALA A 45 -15.59 -19.29 -56.43
C ALA A 45 -16.33 -20.57 -55.99
N VAL A 46 -17.23 -20.43 -55.01
CA VAL A 46 -18.27 -21.43 -54.76
C VAL A 46 -19.60 -20.71 -54.60
N ASP A 47 -20.45 -21.00 -55.58
CA ASP A 47 -21.88 -20.74 -55.67
C ASP A 47 -22.66 -21.38 -54.50
N GLN A 48 -23.88 -20.87 -54.26
CA GLN A 48 -24.95 -21.39 -53.36
C GLN A 48 -24.81 -21.01 -51.87
N GLU A 49 -25.85 -20.62 -51.13
CA GLU A 49 -27.29 -20.56 -51.39
C GLU A 49 -27.89 -19.58 -50.38
N ALA A 50 -28.97 -18.92 -50.78
CA ALA A 50 -29.75 -18.06 -49.91
C ALA A 50 -30.52 -18.87 -48.85
N ALA A 51 -30.33 -18.51 -47.58
CA ALA A 51 -31.33 -18.67 -46.53
C ALA A 51 -30.99 -17.63 -45.44
N ASP A 52 -31.72 -16.52 -45.33
CA ASP A 52 -32.90 -16.42 -44.45
C ASP A 52 -32.58 -16.93 -43.03
N MET A 53 -32.23 -16.02 -42.11
CA MET A 53 -32.94 -15.91 -40.83
C MET A 53 -32.52 -14.63 -40.10
N ASP A 54 -33.46 -13.69 -40.06
CA ASP A 54 -33.62 -12.69 -39.01
C ASP A 54 -33.39 -13.28 -37.61
N ASP A 55 -32.46 -12.71 -36.82
CA ASP A 55 -32.70 -12.49 -35.38
C ASP A 55 -31.67 -11.51 -34.79
N LEU A 56 -32.00 -10.23 -34.84
CA LEU A 56 -31.33 -9.19 -34.05
C LEU A 56 -32.09 -9.03 -32.72
N PRO A 57 -31.48 -9.31 -31.56
CA PRO A 57 -32.05 -8.84 -30.30
C PRO A 57 -31.88 -7.32 -30.18
N PRO A 58 -32.89 -6.60 -29.67
CA PRO A 58 -32.90 -5.14 -29.58
C PRO A 58 -31.94 -4.61 -28.51
N THR A 59 -31.28 -3.50 -28.82
CA THR A 59 -30.63 -2.63 -27.84
C THR A 59 -31.70 -1.91 -27.00
N PRO A 60 -31.67 -1.98 -25.65
CA PRO A 60 -32.45 -1.06 -24.85
C PRO A 60 -31.80 0.33 -24.85
N SER A 61 -32.39 1.16 -25.69
CA SER A 61 -32.44 2.62 -25.61
C SER A 61 -33.25 3.07 -24.37
N ALA A 62 -33.06 4.34 -23.98
CA ALA A 62 -33.79 5.13 -22.98
C ALA A 62 -33.26 5.02 -21.54
N ALA A 63 -32.57 6.06 -21.04
CA ALA A 63 -33.10 7.33 -20.54
C ALA A 63 -33.59 7.24 -19.08
N ALA A 64 -32.91 7.96 -18.19
CA ALA A 64 -33.52 8.57 -17.01
C ALA A 64 -32.54 9.56 -16.37
N SER A 65 -32.62 10.81 -16.84
CA SER A 65 -32.35 11.97 -16.00
C SER A 65 -33.36 11.98 -14.85
N ALA A 66 -32.89 12.14 -13.62
CA ALA A 66 -33.72 12.56 -12.50
C ALA A 66 -32.85 13.41 -11.57
N GLU A 67 -32.94 14.72 -11.75
CA GLU A 67 -32.66 15.71 -10.73
C GLU A 67 -33.74 15.58 -9.63
N PRO A 68 -33.38 15.61 -8.35
CA PRO A 68 -34.29 16.07 -7.31
C PRO A 68 -33.97 17.52 -6.94
N GLU A 69 -34.89 18.40 -7.36
CA GLU A 69 -35.13 19.71 -6.77
C GLU A 69 -35.44 19.59 -5.27
N GLY A 70 -35.06 20.62 -4.52
CA GLY A 70 -35.94 21.21 -3.50
C GLY A 70 -35.97 20.55 -2.13
N SER A 71 -35.30 21.18 -1.17
CA SER A 71 -35.83 21.36 0.19
C SER A 71 -35.13 22.58 0.82
N GLU A 72 -35.64 23.75 0.45
CA GLU A 72 -35.59 24.95 1.28
C GLU A 72 -36.64 24.81 2.38
N GLU A 73 -36.22 24.56 3.62
CA GLU A 73 -37.02 24.90 4.81
C GLU A 73 -36.17 25.80 5.71
N ASP A 74 -36.61 27.05 5.75
CA ASP A 74 -36.20 28.17 6.62
C ASP A 74 -36.96 28.05 7.99
N PRO A 75 -36.94 29.03 8.90
CA PRO A 75 -36.27 28.99 10.20
C PRO A 75 -37.25 29.01 11.40
N ALA A 76 -36.82 28.56 12.59
CA ALA A 76 -37.45 28.95 13.85
C ALA A 76 -36.54 28.61 15.05
N LEU A 77 -35.99 29.59 15.77
CA LEU A 77 -36.57 30.17 17.00
C LEU A 77 -36.70 29.18 18.17
N ALA A 78 -35.78 29.30 19.14
CA ALA A 78 -36.01 29.08 20.58
C ALA A 78 -34.73 29.53 21.33
N GLU A 79 -34.64 30.80 21.72
CA GLU A 79 -34.99 31.27 23.08
C GLU A 79 -34.20 30.59 24.20
N ALA A 80 -33.26 31.36 24.74
CA ALA A 80 -32.56 31.12 25.98
C ALA A 80 -33.51 31.14 27.18
N PRO A 81 -33.17 30.42 28.26
CA PRO A 81 -33.64 30.83 29.58
C PRO A 81 -32.49 31.02 30.59
N ALA A 82 -32.63 32.17 31.27
CA ALA A 82 -32.50 32.35 32.71
C ALA A 82 -31.09 32.30 33.34
N GLU A 83 -30.58 33.52 33.54
CA GLU A 83 -29.68 33.89 34.62
C GLU A 83 -30.26 33.45 35.98
N GLY A 84 -29.61 32.50 36.64
CA GLY A 84 -29.84 32.15 38.03
C GLY A 84 -28.83 32.85 38.93
N GLU A 85 -29.33 33.69 39.84
CA GLU A 85 -28.57 34.38 40.87
C GLU A 85 -27.73 33.42 41.72
N VAL A 86 -26.42 33.65 41.73
CA VAL A 86 -25.45 32.93 42.55
C VAL A 86 -25.45 33.53 43.97
N GLN A 87 -25.84 32.71 44.94
CA GLN A 87 -25.77 33.00 46.37
C GLN A 87 -24.30 32.92 46.83
N PRO A 88 -23.72 33.95 47.48
CA PRO A 88 -22.33 33.89 47.91
C PRO A 88 -22.17 33.02 49.17
N ALA A 89 -21.46 31.90 49.03
CA ALA A 89 -21.05 31.04 50.13
C ALA A 89 -19.83 31.63 50.88
N PRO A 90 -19.64 31.31 52.18
CA PRO A 90 -18.58 31.87 53.02
C PRO A 90 -17.17 31.39 52.60
N PRO A 91 -16.10 32.15 52.94
CA PRO A 91 -14.73 31.79 52.59
C PRO A 91 -14.27 30.55 53.37
N GLU A 92 -14.30 29.41 52.70
CA GLU A 92 -13.71 28.16 53.16
C GLU A 92 -12.18 28.25 53.06
N ALA A 93 -11.51 27.81 54.14
CA ALA A 93 -10.08 27.98 54.35
C ALA A 93 -9.25 27.38 53.22
N ALA A 94 -8.28 28.17 52.75
CA ALA A 94 -7.39 27.85 51.64
C ALA A 94 -6.63 26.53 51.87
N SER A 95 -7.03 25.50 51.12
CA SER A 95 -6.16 24.35 50.85
C SER A 95 -5.00 24.80 49.94
N PRO A 96 -3.78 24.28 50.14
CA PRO A 96 -2.65 24.54 49.24
C PRO A 96 -3.02 24.20 47.79
N PRO A 97 -2.54 24.97 46.79
CA PRO A 97 -2.88 24.72 45.39
C PRO A 97 -2.36 23.33 44.98
N GLU A 98 -3.28 22.37 44.80
CA GLU A 98 -2.98 21.11 44.15
C GLU A 98 -2.36 21.41 42.79
N ALA A 99 -1.21 20.78 42.50
CA ALA A 99 -0.54 20.91 41.23
C ALA A 99 -1.49 20.45 40.12
N VAL A 100 -2.05 21.42 39.39
CA VAL A 100 -2.95 21.21 38.26
C VAL A 100 -2.19 20.39 37.23
N SER A 101 -2.44 19.08 37.22
CA SER A 101 -1.98 18.23 36.14
C SER A 101 -2.57 18.77 34.86
N PRO A 102 -1.76 19.06 33.82
CA PRO A 102 -2.29 19.59 32.57
C PRO A 102 -3.34 18.62 32.06
N GLY A 103 -4.59 19.08 32.01
CA GLY A 103 -5.71 18.26 31.56
C GLY A 103 -5.46 17.69 30.17
N PRO A 104 -6.18 16.62 29.78
CA PRO A 104 -6.05 16.04 28.45
C PRO A 104 -6.29 17.12 27.41
N LYS A 105 -5.30 17.36 26.56
CA LYS A 105 -5.44 18.29 25.43
C LYS A 105 -6.59 17.80 24.54
N PRO A 106 -7.44 18.71 24.02
CA PRO A 106 -8.50 18.33 23.10
C PRO A 106 -7.88 17.61 21.89
N ARG A 107 -8.49 16.49 21.50
CA ARG A 107 -8.09 15.69 20.33
C ARG A 107 -9.18 15.81 19.29
N ILE A 108 -8.81 16.03 18.03
CA ILE A 108 -9.74 16.15 16.91
C ILE A 108 -9.55 14.92 16.03
N ARG A 109 -10.64 14.27 15.64
CA ARG A 109 -10.63 13.22 14.62
C ARG A 109 -10.52 13.90 13.25
N VAL A 110 -9.45 13.60 12.52
CA VAL A 110 -9.21 14.22 11.20
C VAL A 110 -9.74 13.34 10.07
N ALA A 111 -9.39 12.05 10.09
CA ALA A 111 -9.89 11.05 9.15
C ALA A 111 -9.67 9.63 9.72
N THR A 112 -10.39 8.66 9.17
CA THR A 112 -10.18 7.22 9.37
C THR A 112 -9.56 6.65 8.10
N LEU A 113 -8.44 5.91 8.23
CA LEU A 113 -7.87 5.13 7.12
C LEU A 113 -8.48 3.74 7.12
N LEU A 114 -9.06 3.36 5.99
CA LEU A 114 -9.65 2.06 5.73
C LEU A 114 -8.88 1.40 4.58
N ARG A 115 -8.91 0.07 4.51
CA ARG A 115 -8.33 -0.68 3.39
C ARG A 115 -9.37 -1.68 2.89
N ASP A 116 -9.63 -1.65 1.59
CA ASP A 116 -10.50 -2.63 0.96
C ASP A 116 -9.84 -4.02 1.00
N GLU A 117 -10.59 -5.03 1.43
CA GLU A 117 -10.05 -6.38 1.64
C GLU A 117 -9.78 -7.12 0.32
N VAL A 118 -10.53 -6.78 -0.74
CA VAL A 118 -10.48 -7.46 -2.03
C VAL A 118 -9.53 -6.74 -2.98
N SER A 119 -9.67 -5.42 -3.13
CA SER A 119 -8.82 -4.62 -4.02
C SER A 119 -7.50 -4.23 -3.35
N GLY A 120 -7.44 -4.21 -2.02
CA GLY A 120 -6.29 -3.74 -1.25
C GLY A 120 -6.11 -2.22 -1.30
N GLU A 121 -7.04 -1.49 -1.92
CA GLU A 121 -7.00 -0.03 -2.08
C GLU A 121 -7.22 0.67 -0.74
N LEU A 122 -6.60 1.84 -0.60
CA LEU A 122 -6.75 2.68 0.59
C LEU A 122 -7.97 3.59 0.42
N ILE A 123 -8.86 3.57 1.40
CA ILE A 123 -10.05 4.42 1.45
C ILE A 123 -9.87 5.37 2.64
N ILE A 124 -10.24 6.64 2.45
CA ILE A 124 -10.16 7.66 3.49
C ILE A 124 -11.58 8.09 3.84
N GLU A 125 -11.97 7.97 5.10
CA GLU A 125 -13.24 8.49 5.59
C GLU A 125 -12.99 9.77 6.39
N ALA A 126 -13.59 10.90 5.99
CA ALA A 126 -13.50 12.16 6.72
C ALA A 126 -14.90 12.75 6.92
N ASP A 127 -15.27 12.99 8.18
CA ASP A 127 -16.60 13.47 8.59
C ASP A 127 -17.77 12.64 8.00
N GLY A 128 -17.58 11.32 7.90
CA GLY A 128 -18.58 10.38 7.37
C GLY A 128 -18.65 10.31 5.85
N VAL A 129 -17.75 11.00 5.12
CA VAL A 129 -17.62 10.90 3.67
C VAL A 129 -16.43 10.02 3.32
N GLU A 130 -16.68 8.98 2.52
CA GLU A 130 -15.65 8.07 2.04
C GLU A 130 -15.06 8.54 0.70
N TYR A 131 -13.73 8.50 0.60
CA TYR A 131 -12.97 8.82 -0.59
C TYR A 131 -12.17 7.60 -1.02
N THR A 132 -12.54 7.05 -2.17
CA THR A 132 -11.84 5.92 -2.81
C THR A 132 -10.78 6.38 -3.82
N SER A 133 -10.78 7.67 -4.19
CA SER A 133 -9.79 8.24 -5.12
C SER A 133 -9.16 9.53 -4.58
N PRO A 134 -7.88 9.78 -4.89
CA PRO A 134 -7.20 10.99 -4.44
C PRO A 134 -7.74 12.24 -5.16
N GLU A 135 -8.29 12.12 -6.37
CA GLU A 135 -8.95 13.22 -7.09
C GLU A 135 -10.22 13.68 -6.36
N ALA A 136 -11.04 12.75 -5.90
CA ALA A 136 -12.25 13.06 -5.12
C ALA A 136 -11.90 13.73 -3.79
N LEU A 137 -10.84 13.26 -3.12
CA LEU A 137 -10.37 13.89 -1.89
C LEU A 137 -9.85 15.31 -2.16
N ARG A 138 -9.03 15.52 -3.20
CA ARG A 138 -8.48 16.84 -3.57
C ARG A 138 -9.54 17.87 -3.95
N ALA A 139 -10.63 17.43 -4.57
CA ALA A 139 -11.77 18.29 -4.90
C ALA A 139 -12.60 18.68 -3.66
N SER A 140 -12.42 17.98 -2.53
CA SER A 140 -13.17 18.21 -1.30
C SER A 140 -12.50 19.23 -0.36
N SER A 141 -13.28 19.81 0.54
CA SER A 141 -12.77 20.64 1.64
C SER A 141 -11.96 19.86 2.69
N HIS A 142 -11.99 18.52 2.64
CA HIS A 142 -11.30 17.65 3.58
C HIS A 142 -9.82 17.48 3.22
N TRP A 143 -9.43 17.75 1.96
CA TRP A 143 -8.06 17.59 1.46
C TRP A 143 -7.01 18.20 2.40
N THR A 144 -7.15 19.49 2.72
CA THR A 144 -6.16 20.23 3.52
C THR A 144 -5.99 19.61 4.91
N ARG A 145 -7.07 19.20 5.56
CA ARG A 145 -7.00 18.57 6.90
C ARG A 145 -6.28 17.22 6.83
N VAL A 146 -6.61 16.40 5.82
CA VAL A 146 -5.99 15.08 5.62
C VAL A 146 -4.51 15.21 5.26
N GLU A 147 -4.14 16.17 4.40
CA GLU A 147 -2.76 16.45 4.00
C GLU A 147 -1.89 16.85 5.19
N TYR A 148 -2.39 17.73 6.07
CA TYR A 148 -1.69 18.09 7.30
C TYR A 148 -1.52 16.88 8.23
N ALA A 149 -2.57 16.09 8.45
CA ALA A 149 -2.48 14.90 9.29
C ALA A 149 -1.51 13.86 8.72
N ALA A 150 -1.48 13.67 7.40
CA ALA A 150 -0.53 12.78 6.74
C ALA A 150 0.92 13.25 6.92
N THR A 151 1.17 14.55 6.78
CA THR A 151 2.49 15.16 7.02
C THR A 151 2.94 14.98 8.47
N ASP A 152 2.04 15.18 9.43
CA ASP A 152 2.33 15.00 10.85
C ASP A 152 2.56 13.54 11.21
N LEU A 153 1.81 12.62 10.59
CA LEU A 153 2.02 11.18 10.72
C LEU A 153 3.39 10.78 10.17
N GLN A 154 3.79 11.29 9.00
CA GLN A 154 5.11 11.02 8.44
C GLN A 154 6.22 11.48 9.39
N LYS A 155 6.15 12.72 9.88
CA LYS A 155 7.11 13.24 10.87
C LYS A 155 7.15 12.39 12.14
N TRP A 156 6.00 11.89 12.58
CA TRP A 156 5.92 11.01 13.74
C TRP A 156 6.59 9.66 13.50
N LEU A 157 6.41 9.07 12.31
CA LEU A 157 7.07 7.84 11.89
C LEU A 157 8.59 8.03 11.80
N GLU A 158 9.03 9.14 11.20
CA GLU A 158 10.45 9.52 11.11
C GLU A 158 11.08 9.69 12.50
N LYS A 159 10.36 10.33 13.44
CA LYS A 159 10.84 10.58 14.81
C LYS A 159 10.97 9.30 15.64
N LYS A 160 10.25 8.22 15.29
CA LYS A 160 10.24 6.96 16.05
C LYS A 160 11.35 6.00 15.68
N GLN A 161 12.07 6.25 14.59
CA GLN A 161 13.30 5.54 14.32
C GLN A 161 14.44 6.42 14.82
N PRO A 162 14.92 6.27 16.08
CA PRO A 162 16.24 6.77 16.38
C PRO A 162 17.16 6.20 15.29
N PRO A 163 18.01 7.02 14.65
CA PRO A 163 19.02 6.46 13.76
C PRO A 163 19.68 5.34 14.57
N PRO A 164 19.82 4.11 14.02
CA PRO A 164 20.49 3.05 14.72
C PRO A 164 21.77 3.69 15.21
N SER A 165 21.90 3.83 16.53
CA SER A 165 22.99 4.61 17.11
C SER A 165 24.25 3.93 16.64
N ARG A 166 24.89 4.47 15.60
CA ARG A 166 26.28 4.20 15.35
C ARG A 166 26.95 4.93 16.49
N PRO A 167 27.50 4.22 17.49
CA PRO A 167 28.26 4.90 18.49
C PRO A 167 29.42 5.56 17.77
N ASP A 168 29.46 6.90 17.73
CA ASP A 168 30.66 7.67 17.44
C ASP A 168 31.62 7.52 18.63
N LEU A 169 32.05 6.28 18.86
CA LEU A 169 33.18 5.91 19.66
C LEU A 169 34.19 5.28 18.68
N PRO A 170 35.49 5.61 18.78
CA PRO A 170 36.52 4.84 18.11
C PRO A 170 36.59 3.46 18.78
N VAL A 171 35.82 2.50 18.27
CA VAL A 171 35.71 1.15 18.83
C VAL A 171 36.57 0.21 17.99
N GLU A 172 37.70 -0.14 18.58
CA GLU A 172 38.40 -1.40 18.39
C GLU A 172 37.38 -2.54 18.26
N ALA A 173 37.47 -3.33 17.19
CA ALA A 173 36.49 -4.34 16.81
C ALA A 173 36.30 -5.43 17.88
N GLU A 174 35.46 -5.17 18.89
CA GLU A 174 34.83 -6.23 19.67
C GLU A 174 33.72 -6.82 18.80
N ALA A 175 34.05 -7.97 18.20
CA ALA A 175 33.11 -8.86 17.54
C ALA A 175 31.99 -9.20 18.53
N VAL A 176 30.84 -8.51 18.41
CA VAL A 176 29.60 -8.93 19.04
C VAL A 176 29.29 -10.29 18.43
N GLU A 177 29.51 -11.36 19.18
CA GLU A 177 29.15 -12.72 18.81
C GLU A 177 27.66 -12.70 18.45
N ALA A 178 27.37 -12.82 17.15
CA ALA A 178 26.02 -12.90 16.65
C ALA A 178 25.34 -14.07 17.36
N LYS A 179 24.25 -13.76 18.05
CA LYS A 179 23.38 -14.76 18.69
C LYS A 179 23.11 -15.86 17.67
N PRO A 180 23.11 -17.15 18.05
CA PRO A 180 22.91 -18.23 17.10
C PRO A 180 21.62 -17.99 16.33
N GLU A 181 21.77 -17.77 15.01
CA GLU A 181 20.66 -17.58 14.08
C GLU A 181 19.72 -18.78 14.22
N SER A 182 18.41 -18.52 14.29
CA SER A 182 17.41 -19.59 14.28
C SER A 182 17.64 -20.50 13.06
N MET A 183 17.27 -21.78 13.16
CA MET A 183 17.27 -22.69 12.01
C MET A 183 16.58 -22.05 10.79
N VAL A 184 15.47 -21.35 11.00
CA VAL A 184 14.72 -20.68 9.94
C VAL A 184 15.51 -19.50 9.35
N GLU A 185 16.24 -18.74 10.17
CA GLU A 185 17.09 -17.65 9.71
C GLU A 185 18.27 -18.18 8.87
N GLN A 186 18.89 -19.29 9.30
CA GLN A 186 19.96 -19.94 8.53
C GLN A 186 19.46 -20.45 7.17
N ILE A 187 18.29 -21.09 7.13
CA ILE A 187 17.66 -21.52 5.88
C ILE A 187 17.31 -20.30 5.01
N ASN A 188 16.79 -19.23 5.61
CA ASN A 188 16.50 -18.00 4.90
C ASN A 188 17.75 -17.38 4.27
N ALA A 189 18.89 -17.39 4.96
CA ALA A 189 20.16 -16.90 4.43
C ALA A 189 20.58 -17.68 3.16
N ILE A 190 20.46 -19.02 3.19
CA ILE A 190 20.73 -19.87 2.01
C ILE A 190 19.73 -19.56 0.88
N LEU A 191 18.45 -19.37 1.20
CA LEU A 191 17.43 -18.99 0.23
C LEU A 191 17.75 -17.66 -0.45
N GLN A 192 18.15 -16.64 0.31
CA GLN A 192 18.54 -15.34 -0.23
C GLN A 192 19.75 -15.47 -1.17
N GLU A 193 20.75 -16.28 -0.80
CA GLU A 193 21.92 -16.55 -1.63
C GLU A 193 21.52 -17.22 -2.96
N GLN A 194 20.61 -18.20 -2.93
CA GLN A 194 20.10 -18.84 -4.14
C GLN A 194 19.31 -17.89 -5.04
N ILE A 195 18.48 -17.02 -4.47
CA ILE A 195 17.72 -16.02 -5.23
C ILE A 195 18.66 -15.02 -5.88
N ALA A 196 19.67 -14.54 -5.13
CA ALA A 196 20.67 -13.61 -5.64
C ALA A 196 21.55 -14.22 -6.74
N ALA A 197 21.83 -15.53 -6.67
CA ALA A 197 22.56 -16.26 -7.70
C ALA A 197 21.69 -16.63 -8.91
N SER A 198 20.36 -16.65 -8.75
CA SER A 198 19.42 -16.91 -9.84
C SER A 198 19.16 -15.63 -10.65
N GLU A 199 18.67 -15.78 -11.88
CA GLU A 199 18.23 -14.63 -12.71
C GLU A 199 16.97 -13.94 -12.14
N ARG A 200 16.41 -14.43 -11.04
CA ARG A 200 15.20 -13.91 -10.37
C ARG A 200 15.48 -13.04 -9.16
N SER A 201 16.49 -12.19 -9.27
CA SER A 201 16.84 -11.21 -8.22
C SER A 201 15.71 -10.23 -7.87
N ASP A 202 14.65 -10.18 -8.68
CA ASP A 202 13.43 -9.41 -8.46
C ASP A 202 12.45 -10.07 -7.46
N LEU A 203 12.59 -11.37 -7.19
CA LEU A 203 11.76 -12.09 -6.24
C LEU A 203 12.13 -11.72 -4.79
N ALA A 204 11.35 -10.81 -4.20
CA ALA A 204 11.46 -10.45 -2.79
C ALA A 204 10.86 -11.53 -1.86
N VAL A 205 11.46 -12.72 -1.83
CA VAL A 205 11.01 -13.84 -0.99
C VAL A 205 11.78 -13.87 0.33
N ARG A 206 11.13 -14.07 1.48
CA ARG A 206 11.77 -14.25 2.80
C ARG A 206 11.02 -15.26 3.67
N LEU A 207 11.74 -15.98 4.52
CA LEU A 207 11.15 -16.84 5.56
C LEU A 207 11.15 -16.12 6.90
N ILE A 208 10.02 -16.15 7.61
CA ILE A 208 9.90 -15.63 8.97
C ILE A 208 9.34 -16.72 9.88
N GLU A 209 10.03 -16.94 11.01
CA GLU A 209 9.55 -17.78 12.09
C GLU A 209 8.61 -16.99 13.00
N ARG A 210 7.44 -17.55 13.28
CA ARG A 210 6.49 -16.99 14.25
C ARG A 210 6.81 -17.49 15.66
N PRO A 211 6.33 -16.79 16.71
CA PRO A 211 6.50 -17.23 18.11
C PRO A 211 5.91 -18.61 18.43
N ASP A 212 4.97 -19.10 17.61
CA ASP A 212 4.39 -20.45 17.74
C ASP A 212 5.20 -21.53 17.01
N GLY A 213 6.35 -21.17 16.43
CA GLY A 213 7.23 -22.05 15.66
C GLY A 213 6.77 -22.30 14.23
N ALA A 214 5.67 -21.68 13.79
CA ALA A 214 5.23 -21.78 12.40
C ALA A 214 6.11 -20.91 11.49
N VAL A 215 6.39 -21.38 10.27
CA VAL A 215 7.15 -20.63 9.26
C VAL A 215 6.19 -20.00 8.25
N ARG A 216 6.38 -18.71 7.98
CA ARG A 216 5.67 -17.99 6.92
C ARG A 216 6.62 -17.55 5.82
N VAL A 217 6.11 -17.57 4.60
CA VAL A 217 6.83 -17.11 3.41
C VAL A 217 6.29 -15.74 3.04
N LEU A 218 7.14 -14.72 3.07
CA LEU A 218 6.80 -13.42 2.49
C LEU A 218 7.25 -13.36 1.05
N ILE A 219 6.38 -12.86 0.17
CA ILE A 219 6.67 -12.59 -1.23
C ILE A 219 6.24 -11.15 -1.50
N GLY A 220 7.21 -10.24 -1.58
CA GLY A 220 6.97 -8.81 -1.60
C GLY A 220 6.29 -8.33 -0.32
N VAL A 221 5.05 -7.86 -0.43
CA VAL A 221 4.22 -7.37 0.70
C VAL A 221 3.23 -8.43 1.22
N ASN A 222 3.11 -9.57 0.53
CA ASN A 222 2.16 -10.61 0.87
C ASN A 222 2.82 -11.68 1.75
N SER A 223 2.06 -12.25 2.68
CA SER A 223 2.50 -13.32 3.56
C SER A 223 1.65 -14.56 3.34
N TYR A 224 2.29 -15.69 3.10
CA TYR A 224 1.67 -16.98 2.83
C TYR A 224 2.14 -18.01 3.86
N GLU A 225 1.28 -18.98 4.14
CA GLU A 225 1.73 -20.22 4.79
C GLU A 225 2.49 -21.08 3.77
N LEU A 226 3.37 -21.97 4.25
CA LEU A 226 4.21 -22.77 3.36
C LEU A 226 3.41 -23.64 2.38
N SER A 227 2.17 -24.02 2.71
CA SER A 227 1.27 -24.76 1.81
C SER A 227 0.48 -23.89 0.84
N GLU A 228 0.44 -22.57 1.05
CA GLU A 228 -0.38 -21.62 0.30
C GLU A 228 0.41 -20.76 -0.69
N VAL A 229 1.73 -20.96 -0.80
CA VAL A 229 2.54 -20.19 -1.75
C VAL A 229 2.14 -20.57 -3.18
N PRO A 230 1.69 -19.59 -4.00
CA PRO A 230 1.14 -19.87 -5.33
C PRO A 230 2.21 -20.24 -6.37
N ASP A 231 3.46 -19.84 -6.14
CA ASP A 231 4.58 -20.07 -7.07
C ASP A 231 5.29 -21.39 -6.74
N ALA A 232 5.16 -22.37 -7.64
CA ALA A 232 5.80 -23.68 -7.52
C ALA A 232 7.34 -23.58 -7.55
N GLU A 233 7.92 -22.57 -8.17
CA GLU A 233 9.36 -22.38 -8.19
C GLU A 233 9.89 -21.87 -6.86
N VAL A 234 9.12 -21.01 -6.18
CA VAL A 234 9.45 -20.57 -4.81
C VAL A 234 9.44 -21.77 -3.86
N HIS A 235 8.49 -22.70 -4.02
CA HIS A 235 8.49 -23.97 -3.28
C HIS A 235 9.78 -24.78 -3.49
N GLU A 236 10.23 -24.90 -4.73
CA GLU A 236 11.44 -25.66 -5.07
C GLU A 236 12.71 -24.97 -4.53
N LEU A 237 12.79 -23.64 -4.58
CA LEU A 237 13.88 -22.88 -3.96
C LEU A 237 13.94 -23.08 -2.44
N ILE A 238 12.80 -23.05 -1.77
CA ILE A 238 12.73 -23.29 -0.32
C ILE A 238 13.18 -24.73 -0.01
N ARG A 239 12.66 -25.74 -0.70
CA ARG A 239 13.07 -27.14 -0.52
C ARG A 239 14.56 -27.36 -0.75
N ARG A 240 15.11 -26.75 -1.81
CA ARG A 240 16.54 -26.81 -2.12
C ARG A 240 17.38 -26.15 -1.02
N SER A 241 16.92 -25.01 -0.50
CA SER A 241 17.60 -24.31 0.59
C SER A 241 17.61 -25.13 1.89
N VAL A 242 16.50 -25.79 2.23
CA VAL A 242 16.43 -26.74 3.35
C VAL A 242 17.38 -27.91 3.15
N SER A 243 17.38 -28.53 1.96
CA SER A 243 18.27 -29.68 1.66
C SER A 243 19.76 -29.30 1.77
N MET A 244 20.12 -28.09 1.32
CA MET A 244 21.47 -27.56 1.48
C MET A 244 21.83 -27.31 2.94
N TRP A 245 20.88 -26.79 3.73
CA TRP A 245 21.08 -26.60 5.15
C TRP A 245 21.30 -27.94 5.87
N GLU A 246 20.47 -28.95 5.61
CA GLU A 246 20.59 -30.29 6.20
C GLU A 246 21.95 -30.95 5.88
N SER A 247 22.42 -30.75 4.64
CA SER A 247 23.74 -31.24 4.21
C SER A 247 24.90 -30.59 4.96
N LYS A 248 24.73 -29.37 5.49
CA LYS A 248 25.74 -28.68 6.32
C LYS A 248 25.71 -29.13 7.79
N GLN A 249 24.62 -29.77 8.23
CA GLN A 249 24.45 -30.22 9.63
C GLN A 249 24.90 -31.67 9.87
N THR A 250 25.14 -32.44 8.81
CA THR A 250 25.58 -33.85 8.87
C THR A 250 27.09 -33.95 8.75
#